data_AF-A0A1C2GKE6-F1
#
_entry.id   AF-A0A1C2GKE6-F1
#
_cell.length_a   1.000
_cell.length_b   1.000
_cell.length_c   1.000
_cell.angle_alpha   90.00
_cell.angle_beta   90.00
_cell.angle_gamma   90.00
#
_symmetry.space_group_name_H-M   'P 1'
#
loop_
_entity.id
_entity.type
_entity.pdbx_description
1 polymer ?
#
loop_
_entity_poly.entity_id
_entity_poly.type
_entity_poly.pdbx_seq_one_letter_code
_entity_poly.pdbx_strand_id
1 'polypeptide(L)' 'MQSLLPQIQHFKDRSVSVKKAIDILSQNRILVDEEDAAIILDFLYLIAKSSINIEVKSSRNKPERNSNHYKALQT' A
#
# COMPACT_ATOMS: atom_id res chain seq x y z
N MET A 1 1.38 26.04 10.43
CA MET A 1 1.19 25.25 9.19
C MET A 1 1.12 23.79 9.58
N GLN A 2 -0.09 23.25 9.78
CA GLN A 2 -0.30 21.82 10.10
C GLN A 2 -0.15 21.00 8.82
N SER A 3 0.70 19.97 8.84
CA SER A 3 0.94 19.09 7.70
C SER A 3 -0.26 18.17 7.48
N LEU A 4 -1.00 18.42 6.40
CA LEU A 4 -2.03 17.53 5.86
C LEU A 4 -1.37 16.49 4.92
N LEU A 5 -0.76 15.47 5.51
CA LEU A 5 -0.62 14.18 4.83
C LEU A 5 -1.28 13.17 5.76
N PRO A 6 -2.35 12.48 5.35
CA PRO A 6 -2.80 11.30 6.06
C PRO A 6 -1.59 10.38 6.05
N GLN A 7 -1.02 10.17 7.22
CA GLN A 7 0.11 9.28 7.40
C GLN A 7 -0.27 7.99 6.70
N ILE A 8 0.53 7.60 5.70
CA ILE A 8 0.40 6.34 4.96
C ILE A 8 0.09 5.32 6.05
N GLN A 9 -1.18 4.91 6.10
CA GLN A 9 -1.72 4.20 7.23
C GLN A 9 -0.90 2.93 7.25
N HIS A 10 0.09 2.89 8.15
CA HIS A 10 1.01 1.78 8.26
C HIS A 10 0.10 0.58 8.19
N PHE A 11 0.32 -0.29 7.20
CA PHE A 11 -0.43 -1.52 7.07
C PHE A 11 -0.10 -2.30 8.35
N LYS A 12 -0.92 -2.01 9.36
CA LYS A 12 -0.57 -2.10 10.77
C LYS A 12 -0.93 -3.51 11.12
N ASP A 13 0.10 -4.25 11.53
CA ASP A 13 0.09 -5.52 12.26
C ASP A 13 -1.10 -6.45 11.96
N ARG A 14 -0.80 -7.62 11.38
CA ARG A 14 -1.76 -8.68 11.00
C ARG A 14 -3.10 -8.59 11.75
N SER A 15 -4.06 -7.93 11.13
CA SER A 15 -5.40 -7.70 11.70
C SER A 15 -6.33 -8.89 11.52
N VAL A 16 -5.96 -9.86 10.67
CA VAL A 16 -6.71 -11.07 10.36
C VAL A 16 -6.00 -12.24 11.04
N SER A 17 -6.74 -13.02 11.83
CA SER A 17 -6.25 -14.26 12.41
C SER A 17 -6.32 -15.41 11.39
N VAL A 18 -5.52 -16.45 11.59
CA VAL A 18 -5.55 -17.67 10.75
C VAL A 18 -6.95 -18.29 10.73
N LYS A 19 -7.62 -18.38 11.89
CA LYS A 19 -9.01 -18.84 11.98
C LYS A 19 -9.95 -18.02 11.09
N LYS A 20 -9.82 -16.70 11.09
CA LYS A 20 -10.66 -15.84 10.25
C LYS A 20 -10.36 -16.04 8.76
N ALA A 21 -9.10 -16.32 8.40
CA ALA A 21 -8.73 -16.66 7.03
C ALA A 21 -9.37 -17.99 6.61
N ILE A 22 -9.34 -19.02 7.46
CA ILE A 22 -10.03 -20.31 7.22
C ILE A 22 -11.53 -20.08 7.00
N ASP A 23 -12.19 -19.31 7.87
CA ASP A 23 -13.63 -19.02 7.75
C ASP A 23 -13.96 -18.38 6.39
N ILE A 24 -13.15 -17.42 5.94
CA ILE A 24 -13.35 -16.72 4.67
C ILE A 24 -13.09 -17.68 3.49
N LEU A 25 -12.03 -18.47 3.52
CA LEU A 25 -11.71 -19.43 2.47
C LEU A 25 -12.81 -20.50 2.36
N SER A 26 -13.31 -21.00 3.49
CA SER A 26 -14.41 -21.96 3.54
C SER A 26 -15.71 -21.39 2.97
N GLN A 27 -16.02 -20.11 3.22
CA GLN A 27 -17.18 -19.44 2.61
C GLN A 27 -17.10 -19.43 1.07
N ASN A 28 -15.89 -19.46 0.53
CA ASN A 28 -15.61 -19.54 -0.90
C ASN A 28 -15.39 -20.98 -1.40
N ARG A 29 -15.76 -22.00 -0.60
CA ARG A 29 -15.58 -23.42 -0.90
C ARG A 29 -14.12 -23.84 -1.09
N ILE A 30 -13.19 -23.07 -0.53
CA ILE A 30 -11.77 -23.41 -0.48
C ILE A 30 -11.51 -24.00 0.90
N LEU A 31 -11.37 -25.32 0.95
CA LEU A 31 -11.04 -26.05 2.18
C LEU A 31 -9.52 -26.06 2.35
N VAL A 32 -9.06 -25.58 3.49
CA VAL A 32 -7.64 -25.54 3.87
C VAL A 32 -7.52 -25.93 5.34
N ASP A 33 -6.39 -26.49 5.72
CA ASP A 33 -6.04 -26.66 7.13
C ASP A 33 -5.41 -25.37 7.69
N GLU A 34 -4.98 -25.44 8.96
CA GLU A 34 -4.41 -24.29 9.66
C GLU A 34 -3.04 -23.88 9.10
N GLU A 35 -2.23 -24.84 8.64
CA GLU A 35 -0.90 -24.58 8.09
C GLU A 35 -1.00 -23.90 6.73
N ASP A 36 -1.82 -24.44 5.83
CA ASP A 36 -2.10 -23.85 4.52
C ASP A 36 -2.71 -22.45 4.64
N ALA A 37 -3.67 -22.28 5.56
CA ALA A 37 -4.29 -20.97 5.80
C ALA A 37 -3.28 -19.93 6.30
N ALA A 38 -2.34 -20.34 7.16
CA ALA A 38 -1.27 -19.46 7.61
C ALA A 38 -0.37 -19.05 6.44
N ILE A 39 0.09 -19.99 5.61
CA ILE A 39 0.94 -19.70 4.45
C ILE A 39 0.25 -18.75 3.46
N ILE A 40 -1.02 -19.01 3.15
CA ILE A 40 -1.82 -18.15 2.26
C ILE A 40 -1.93 -16.73 2.83
N LEU A 41 -2.26 -16.62 4.12
CA LEU A 41 -2.41 -15.34 4.79
C LEU A 41 -1.09 -14.55 4.80
N ASP A 42 0.03 -15.23 5.05
CA ASP A 42 1.38 -14.66 5.02
C ASP A 42 1.71 -14.10 3.64
N PHE A 43 1.43 -14.88 2.61
CA PHE A 43 1.67 -14.49 1.22
C PHE A 43 0.84 -13.26 0.82
N LEU A 44 -0.45 -13.23 1.18
CA LEU A 44 -1.32 -12.08 0.92
C LEU A 44 -0.82 -10.82 1.64
N TYR A 45 -0.34 -10.96 2.87
CA TYR A 45 0.25 -9.85 3.61
C TYR A 45 1.54 -9.31 2.97
N LEU A 46 2.38 -10.18 2.42
CA LEU A 46 3.57 -9.77 1.66
C LEU A 46 3.19 -8.99 0.40
N ILE A 47 2.18 -9.43 -0.35
CA ILE A 47 1.66 -8.73 -1.53
C ILE A 47 1.09 -7.36 -1.15
N ALA A 48 0.27 -7.30 -0.10
CA ALA A 48 -0.32 -6.04 0.35
C ALA A 48 0.76 -5.02 0.74
N LYS A 49 1.78 -5.47 1.49
CA LYS A 49 2.91 -4.63 1.91
C LYS A 49 3.76 -4.17 0.73
N SER A 50 3.98 -5.03 -0.26
CA SER A 50 4.78 -4.67 -1.45
C SER A 50 4.05 -3.68 -2.35
N SER A 51 2.73 -3.81 -2.49
CA SER A 51 1.88 -2.94 -3.32
C SER A 51 1.83 -1.50 -2.82
N ILE A 52 1.78 -1.29 -1.50
CA ILE A 52 1.80 0.06 -0.88
C ILE A 52 3.09 0.82 -1.24
N ASN A 53 4.22 0.12 -1.38
CA ASN A 53 5.49 0.74 -1.74
C ASN A 53 5.56 1.17 -3.21
N ILE A 54 4.65 0.68 -4.07
CA ILE A 54 4.58 1.04 -5.50
C ILE A 54 3.86 2.39 -5.68
N GLU A 55 2.75 2.63 -4.96
CA GLU A 55 1.99 3.89 -5.03
C GLU A 55 2.74 5.11 -4.44
N VAL A 56 3.58 4.89 -3.42
CA VAL A 56 4.41 5.96 -2.83
C VAL A 56 5.55 6.40 -3.77
N LYS A 57 5.99 5.54 -4.69
CA LYS A 57 7.04 5.86 -5.67
C LYS A 57 6.50 6.55 -6.92
N SER A 58 5.28 6.21 -7.36
CA SER A 58 4.67 6.84 -8.55
C SER A 58 4.18 8.27 -8.31
N SER A 59 3.98 8.67 -7.04
CA SER A 59 3.57 10.03 -6.67
C SER A 59 4.73 11.04 -6.50
N ARG A 60 6.00 10.61 -6.61
CA ARG A 60 7.18 11.49 -6.46
C ARG A 60 7.71 12.11 -7.75
N ASN A 61 7.15 11.77 -8.91
CA ASN A 61 7.57 12.35 -10.18
C ASN A 61 6.59 13.44 -10.63
N LYS A 62 6.50 14.54 -9.87
CA LYS A 62 5.95 15.77 -10.42
C LYS A 62 7.09 16.46 -11.20
N PRO A 63 7.03 16.60 -12.53
CA PRO A 63 7.97 17.48 -13.21
C PRO A 63 7.70 18.89 -12.68
N GLU A 64 8.67 19.42 -11.95
CA GLU A 64 8.71 20.78 -11.49
C GLU A 64 8.68 21.67 -12.75
N ARG A 65 7.52 22.23 -13.08
CA ARG A 65 7.39 23.27 -14.09
C ARG A 65 8.13 24.50 -13.56
N ASN A 66 9.42 24.57 -13.83
CA ASN A 66 10.20 25.78 -13.77
C ASN A 66 9.76 26.70 -14.92
N SER A 67 8.56 27.28 -14.82
CA SER A 67 8.18 28.45 -15.62
C SER A 67 8.89 29.67 -15.03
N ASN A 68 10.21 29.74 -15.21
CA ASN A 68 10.93 30.98 -15.02
C ASN A 68 10.61 31.88 -16.22
N HIS A 69 9.55 32.63 -16.00
CA HIS A 69 9.31 33.99 -16.40
C HIS A 69 10.60 34.76 -16.74
N TYR A 70 11.05 34.71 -18.00
CA TYR A 70 11.94 35.73 -18.55
C TYR A 70 11.09 36.85 -19.13
N LYS A 71 10.58 37.70 -18.24
CA LYS A 71 10.47 39.12 -18.53
C LYS A 71 11.29 39.87 -17.50
N ALA A 72 12.52 40.23 -17.85
CA ALA A 72 13.06 41.57 -17.71
C ALA A 72 14.55 41.58 -18.06
N LEU A 73 15.01 42.76 -18.50
CA LEU A 73 16.39 43.22 -18.73
C LEU A 73 16.90 42.92 -20.14
N GLN A 74 16.63 43.80 -21.11
CA GLN A 74 17.42 45.03 -21.37
C GLN A 74 18.91 44.72 -21.57
N THR A 75 19.30 44.58 -22.84
CA THR A 75 20.39 45.34 -23.48
C THR A 75 20.18 45.25 -24.98
#